data_AF-A0A957P8Z2-F1
#
_entry.id   AF-A0A957P8Z2-F1
#
_cell.length_a   1.000
_cell.length_b   1.000
_cell.length_c   1.000
_cell.angle_alpha   90.00
_cell.angle_beta   90.00
_cell.angle_gamma   90.00
#
_symmetry.space_group_name_H-M   'P 1'
#
loop_
_entity.id
_entity.type
_entity.pdbx_description
1 polymer ?
#
loop_
_entity_poly.entity_id
_entity_poly.type
_entity_poly.pdbx_seq_one_letter_code
_entity_poly.pdbx_strand_id
1 'polypeptide(L)'
;MSASTTSTSTPLENSSYKEQIVSVKRRRAVRWFSGQVTLWAIILLGLLFMVTPGIWMVLASFKNQAEISAIPLRFFPEIWRVSNYPEAIDAMKFWRVFGNSLLITVT
;
A
#
# COMPACT_ATOMS: atom_id res chain seq x y z
N MET A 1 -13.13 57.46 -45.68
CA MET A 1 -12.57 57.53 -44.30
C MET A 1 -13.32 56.55 -43.44
N SER A 2 -12.56 55.69 -42.79
CA SER A 2 -12.96 54.48 -42.08
C SER A 2 -13.84 54.79 -40.86
N ALA A 3 -14.90 54.01 -40.67
CA ALA A 3 -15.57 53.90 -39.39
C ALA A 3 -15.97 52.44 -39.17
N SER A 4 -15.01 51.69 -38.65
CA SER A 4 -15.23 50.42 -37.97
C SER A 4 -16.00 50.70 -36.69
N THR A 5 -17.23 50.24 -36.52
CA THR A 5 -17.81 50.09 -35.17
C THR A 5 -18.81 48.93 -35.10
N THR A 6 -18.31 47.85 -34.51
CA THR A 6 -18.92 47.16 -33.37
C THR A 6 -20.27 46.47 -33.60
N SER A 7 -20.18 45.22 -34.06
CA SER A 7 -21.19 44.18 -33.86
C SER A 7 -21.32 43.87 -32.36
N THR A 8 -22.29 44.50 -31.69
CA THR A 8 -22.70 44.15 -30.32
C THR A 8 -23.60 42.91 -30.37
N SER A 9 -22.99 41.72 -30.37
CA SER A 9 -23.68 40.45 -30.13
C SER A 9 -23.93 40.27 -28.63
N THR A 10 -25.12 40.66 -28.23
CA THR A 10 -26.01 40.11 -27.19
C THR A 10 -25.40 39.28 -26.02
N PRO A 11 -25.64 39.67 -24.75
CA PRO A 11 -25.19 38.98 -23.51
C PRO A 11 -25.67 37.54 -23.26
N LEU A 12 -26.52 36.95 -24.12
CA LEU A 12 -27.13 35.63 -23.91
C LEU A 12 -26.21 34.46 -24.31
N GLU A 13 -25.20 34.72 -25.14
CA GLU A 13 -24.20 33.72 -25.55
C GLU A 13 -23.31 33.26 -24.37
N ASN A 14 -23.08 34.16 -23.41
CA ASN A 14 -22.19 33.92 -22.28
C ASN A 14 -22.76 32.97 -21.20
N SER A 15 -24.09 32.82 -21.11
CA SER A 15 -24.73 31.97 -20.08
C SER A 15 -24.75 30.50 -20.50
N SER A 16 -25.22 30.22 -21.73
CA SER A 16 -25.25 28.87 -22.29
C SER A 16 -23.85 28.29 -22.50
N TYR A 17 -22.91 29.12 -22.95
CA TYR A 17 -21.51 28.72 -23.08
C TYR A 17 -20.94 28.32 -21.71
N LYS A 18 -21.11 29.15 -20.67
CA LYS A 18 -20.64 28.86 -19.29
C LYS A 18 -21.25 27.58 -18.71
N GLU A 19 -22.54 27.35 -18.91
CA GLU A 19 -23.24 26.11 -18.51
C GLU A 19 -22.65 24.86 -19.20
N GLN A 20 -22.31 24.96 -20.49
CA GLN A 20 -21.69 23.87 -21.25
C GLN A 20 -20.25 23.56 -20.77
N ILE A 21 -19.40 24.56 -20.59
CA ILE A 21 -18.02 24.34 -20.10
C ILE A 21 -18.00 23.80 -18.66
N VAL A 22 -18.92 24.24 -17.80
CA VAL A 22 -19.04 23.73 -16.42
C VAL A 22 -19.49 22.27 -16.41
N SER A 23 -20.49 21.90 -17.22
CA SER A 23 -20.99 20.52 -17.29
C SER A 23 -19.99 19.53 -17.89
N VAL A 24 -19.21 19.94 -18.89
CA VAL A 24 -18.15 19.11 -19.51
C VAL A 24 -16.96 18.93 -18.57
N LYS A 25 -16.52 19.98 -17.86
CA LYS A 25 -15.46 19.87 -16.84
C LYS A 25 -15.87 18.93 -15.70
N ARG A 26 -17.13 19.02 -15.24
CA ARG A 26 -17.65 18.23 -14.12
C ARG A 26 -17.68 16.73 -14.43
N ARG A 27 -18.00 16.33 -15.67
CA ARG A 27 -18.01 14.91 -16.10
C ARG A 27 -16.62 14.29 -16.19
N ARG A 28 -15.58 15.07 -16.55
CA ARG A 28 -14.19 14.58 -16.52
C ARG A 28 -13.67 14.47 -15.09
N ALA A 29 -13.87 15.48 -14.24
CA ALA A 29 -13.34 15.46 -12.87
C ALA A 29 -13.86 14.25 -12.05
N VAL A 30 -15.16 13.92 -12.14
CA VAL A 30 -15.75 12.81 -11.38
C VAL A 30 -15.25 11.44 -11.84
N ARG A 31 -15.12 11.21 -13.16
CA ARG A 31 -14.56 9.95 -13.71
C ARG A 31 -13.09 9.74 -13.34
N TRP A 32 -12.32 10.82 -13.24
CA TRP A 32 -10.92 10.76 -12.82
C TRP A 32 -10.79 10.51 -11.32
N PHE A 33 -11.65 11.15 -10.51
CA PHE A 33 -11.64 10.96 -9.06
C PHE A 33 -12.09 9.54 -8.66
N SER A 34 -13.11 8.99 -9.34
CA SER A 34 -13.58 7.63 -9.08
C SER A 34 -12.54 6.58 -9.46
N GLY A 35 -11.86 6.74 -10.59
CA GLY A 35 -10.79 5.83 -11.02
C GLY A 35 -9.59 5.85 -10.07
N GLN A 36 -9.23 7.03 -9.57
CA GLN A 36 -8.13 7.19 -8.62
C GLN A 36 -8.43 6.48 -7.30
N VAL A 37 -9.61 6.68 -6.71
CA VAL A 37 -10.01 6.02 -5.45
C VAL A 37 -9.98 4.49 -5.59
N THR A 38 -10.50 3.94 -6.69
CA THR A 38 -10.46 2.49 -6.95
C THR A 38 -9.03 1.97 -7.05
N LEU A 39 -8.14 2.69 -7.74
CA LEU A 39 -6.73 2.32 -7.87
C LEU A 39 -6.04 2.28 -6.50
N TRP A 40 -6.20 3.35 -5.69
CA TRP A 40 -5.64 3.39 -4.33
C TRP A 40 -6.19 2.28 -3.44
N ALA A 41 -7.48 1.97 -3.54
CA ALA A 41 -8.07 0.86 -2.78
C ALA A 41 -7.45 -0.50 -3.14
N ILE A 42 -7.21 -0.75 -4.43
CA ILE A 42 -6.54 -1.99 -4.90
C ILE A 42 -5.10 -2.05 -4.39
N ILE A 43 -4.34 -0.95 -4.48
CA ILE A 43 -2.97 -0.90 -3.95
C ILE A 43 -2.96 -1.19 -2.45
N LEU A 44 -3.83 -0.55 -1.69
CA LEU A 44 -3.91 -0.73 -0.24
C LEU A 44 -4.26 -2.19 0.12
N LEU A 45 -5.18 -2.79 -0.63
CA LEU A 45 -5.56 -4.19 -0.44
C LEU A 45 -4.40 -5.14 -0.75
N GLY A 46 -3.68 -4.91 -1.84
CA GLY A 46 -2.48 -5.68 -2.21
C GLY A 46 -1.38 -5.55 -1.15
N LEU A 47 -1.18 -4.34 -0.62
CA LEU A 47 -0.23 -4.10 0.47
C LEU A 47 -0.62 -4.87 1.74
N LEU A 48 -1.88 -4.78 2.17
CA LEU A 48 -2.38 -5.51 3.33
C LEU A 48 -2.20 -7.01 3.16
N PHE A 49 -2.52 -7.55 1.98
CA PHE A 49 -2.35 -8.96 1.67
C PHE A 49 -0.88 -9.43 1.73
N MET A 50 0.05 -8.60 1.26
CA MET A 50 1.50 -8.88 1.31
C MET A 50 2.07 -8.78 2.73
N VAL A 51 1.62 -7.79 3.51
CA VAL A 51 2.17 -7.50 4.85
C VAL A 51 1.60 -8.45 5.91
N THR A 52 0.36 -8.91 5.74
CA THR A 52 -0.30 -9.85 6.66
C THR A 52 0.54 -11.10 6.99
N PRO A 53 1.02 -11.90 6.01
CA PRO A 53 1.85 -13.06 6.31
C PRO A 53 3.18 -12.67 6.96
N GLY A 54 3.75 -11.51 6.63
CA GLY A 54 4.96 -11.00 7.28
C GLY A 54 4.75 -10.71 8.77
N ILE A 55 3.66 -10.03 9.11
CA ILE A 55 3.28 -9.77 10.50
C ILE A 55 3.03 -11.10 11.24
N TRP A 56 2.35 -12.04 10.60
CA TRP A 56 2.09 -13.36 11.18
C TRP A 56 3.38 -14.13 11.44
N MET A 57 4.36 -14.10 10.52
CA MET A 57 5.67 -14.74 10.72
C MET A 57 6.42 -14.14 11.91
N VAL A 58 6.42 -12.81 12.05
CA VAL A 58 7.04 -12.13 13.20
C VAL A 58 6.33 -12.50 14.51
N LEU A 59 5.00 -12.50 14.53
CA LEU A 59 4.25 -12.94 15.71
C LEU A 59 4.51 -14.41 16.04
N ALA A 60 4.61 -15.26 15.02
CA ALA A 60 4.87 -16.68 15.17
C ALA A 60 6.28 -16.96 15.70
N SER A 61 7.29 -16.15 15.35
CA SER A 61 8.65 -16.32 15.88
C SER A 61 8.76 -16.07 17.40
N PHE A 62 7.79 -15.37 18.00
CA PHE A 62 7.69 -15.21 19.46
C PHE A 62 6.86 -16.30 20.15
N LYS A 63 6.09 -17.12 19.40
CA LYS A 63 5.24 -18.17 19.97
C LYS A 63 6.07 -19.34 20.49
N ASN A 64 5.54 -20.04 21.48
CA ASN A 64 6.11 -21.30 21.95
C ASN A 64 5.87 -22.44 20.93
N GLN A 65 6.74 -23.45 20.87
CA GLN A 65 6.57 -24.62 19.99
C GLN A 65 5.23 -25.32 20.21
N ALA A 66 4.80 -25.43 21.48
CA ALA A 66 3.52 -26.01 21.86
C ALA A 66 2.31 -25.16 21.41
N GLU A 67 2.46 -23.84 21.29
CA GLU A 67 1.40 -22.92 20.83
C GLU A 67 1.24 -22.96 19.31
N ILE A 68 2.31 -23.25 18.57
CA ILE A 68 2.27 -23.39 17.10
C ILE A 68 1.44 -24.61 16.70
N SER A 69 1.49 -25.69 17.49
CA SER A 69 0.72 -26.93 17.28
C SER A 69 -0.62 -26.96 18.03
N ALA A 70 -0.97 -25.90 18.78
CA ALA A 70 -2.19 -25.88 19.57
C ALA A 70 -3.44 -25.65 18.70
N ILE A 71 -4.51 -26.38 19.01
CA ILE A 71 -5.86 -26.13 18.48
C ILE A 71 -6.67 -25.53 19.63
N PRO A 72 -7.18 -24.29 19.52
CA PRO A 72 -7.29 -23.45 18.33
C PRO A 72 -6.02 -22.64 17.99
N LEU A 73 -5.78 -22.40 16.69
CA LEU A 73 -4.72 -21.51 16.20
C LEU A 73 -4.99 -20.08 16.65
N ARG A 74 -4.16 -19.56 17.56
CA ARG A 74 -4.27 -18.18 18.05
C ARG A 74 -3.44 -17.24 17.20
N PHE A 75 -4.01 -16.10 16.78
CA PHE A 75 -3.29 -15.08 16.03
C PHE A 75 -2.19 -14.43 16.87
N PHE A 76 -2.51 -13.95 18.08
CA PHE A 76 -1.52 -13.35 18.99
C PHE A 76 -0.80 -14.41 19.85
N PRO A 77 0.49 -14.21 20.18
CA PRO A 77 1.18 -15.04 21.18
C PRO A 77 0.59 -14.79 22.57
N GLU A 78 0.43 -15.85 23.36
CA GLU A 78 0.04 -15.73 24.77
C GLU A 78 1.27 -15.41 25.62
N ILE A 79 2.40 -16.05 25.31
CA ILE A 79 3.69 -15.79 25.94
C ILE A 79 4.66 -15.28 24.88
N TRP A 80 5.19 -14.07 25.09
CA TRP A 80 6.23 -13.50 24.24
C TRP A 80 7.60 -14.11 24.59
N ARG A 81 8.05 -15.10 23.82
CA ARG A 81 9.35 -15.76 24.04
C ARG A 81 10.47 -15.10 23.24
N VAL A 82 11.01 -14.02 23.77
CA VAL A 82 12.19 -13.34 23.19
C VAL A 82 13.45 -14.23 23.26
N SER A 83 13.48 -15.22 24.17
CA SER A 83 14.59 -16.18 24.28
C SER A 83 14.75 -17.08 23.04
N ASN A 84 13.73 -17.19 22.19
CA ASN A 84 13.79 -17.99 20.96
C ASN A 84 14.89 -17.50 20.00
N TYR A 85 15.22 -16.20 20.00
CA TYR A 85 16.26 -15.65 19.15
C TYR A 85 17.69 -16.09 19.55
N PRO A 86 18.17 -15.84 20.79
CA PRO A 86 19.49 -16.30 21.19
C PRO A 86 19.59 -17.84 21.16
N GLU A 87 18.54 -18.56 21.58
CA GLU A 87 18.52 -20.03 21.53
C GLU A 87 18.65 -20.57 20.10
N ALA A 88 17.95 -19.97 19.12
CA ALA A 88 18.06 -20.38 17.72
C ALA A 88 19.42 -20.06 17.09
N ILE A 89 20.01 -18.90 17.42
CA ILE A 89 21.35 -18.49 16.95
C ILE A 89 22.41 -19.49 17.43
N ASP A 90 22.35 -19.87 18.71
CA ASP A 90 23.28 -20.83 19.29
C ASP A 90 23.06 -22.24 18.74
N ALA A 91 21.80 -22.70 18.63
CA ALA A 91 21.46 -24.01 18.09
C ALA A 91 21.94 -24.21 16.64
N MET A 92 21.83 -23.18 15.80
CA MET A 92 22.29 -23.23 14.41
C MET A 92 23.81 -23.07 14.27
N LYS A 93 24.53 -22.70 15.33
CA LYS A 93 25.94 -22.25 15.27
C LYS A 93 26.09 -21.12 14.24
N PHE A 94 25.16 -20.17 14.27
CA PHE A 94 24.94 -19.15 13.24
C PHE A 94 26.23 -18.49 12.75
N TRP A 95 27.09 -18.02 13.66
CA TRP A 95 28.33 -17.32 13.31
C TRP A 95 29.30 -18.16 12.48
N ARG A 96 29.32 -19.48 12.67
CA ARG A 96 30.16 -20.38 11.87
C ARG A 96 29.61 -20.50 10.45
N VAL A 97 28.30 -20.68 10.32
CA VAL A 97 27.65 -20.84 9.01
C VAL A 97 27.68 -19.52 8.22
N PHE A 98 27.38 -18.41 8.89
CA PHE A 98 27.47 -17.06 8.33
C PHE A 98 28.90 -16.72 7.91
N GLY A 99 29.89 -17.02 8.76
CA GLY A 99 31.31 -16.81 8.45
C GLY A 99 31.78 -17.60 7.23
N ASN A 100 31.35 -18.86 7.10
CA ASN A 100 31.65 -19.68 5.91
C ASN A 100 31.07 -19.05 4.64
N SER A 101 29.81 -18.62 4.66
CA SER A 101 29.17 -17.96 3.51
C SER A 101 29.83 -16.62 3.17
N LEU A 102 30.21 -15.85 4.19
CA LEU A 102 30.89 -14.56 4.00
C LEU A 102 32.27 -14.76 3.37
N LEU A 103 33.04 -15.75 3.84
CA LEU A 103 34.33 -16.09 3.26
C LEU A 103 34.18 -16.43 1.78
N ILE A 104 33.27 -17.34 1.42
CA ILE A 104 33.00 -17.72 0.02
C ILE A 104 32.58 -16.52 -0.84
N THR A 105 31.85 -15.57 -0.26
CA THR A 105 31.38 -14.38 -0.99
C THR A 105 32.49 -13.38 -1.26
N VAL A 106 33.47 -13.28 -0.34
CA VAL A 106 34.58 -12.32 -0.42
C VAL A 106 35.77 -12.89 -1.22
N THR A 107 36.00 -14.21 -1.16
CA THR A 107 37.04 -14.90 -1.93
C THR A 107 36.64 -15.15 -3.36
#